data_AF-A0A1J5N2B5-F1
#
_entry.id   AF-A0A1J5N2B5-F1
#
_cell.length_a   1.000
_cell.length_b   1.000
_cell.length_c   1.000
_cell.angle_alpha   90.00
_cell.angle_beta   90.00
_cell.angle_gamma   90.00
#
_symmetry.space_group_name_H-M   'P 1'
#
loop_
_entity.id
_entity.type
_entity.pdbx_description
1 polymer ?
#
loop_
_entity_poly.entity_id
_entity_poly.type
_entity_poly.pdbx_seq_one_letter_code
_entity_poly.pdbx_strand_id
1 'polypeptide(L)'
;MNNNHNQTGTNRDSQVEQELNGLRRQYEQLRDRKVRTEEAVAQLSHQLETLKQQAEAEYGTSDLKELQQLLEEKRKQNEEVVAKYREHIQQMQGDLAQVENAVEGD
;
A
#
# COMPACT_ATOMS: atom_id res chain seq x y z
N MET A 1 -15.55 6.83 -75.70
CA MET A 1 -14.17 6.42 -75.36
C MET A 1 -13.54 7.60 -74.63
N ASN A 2 -12.89 7.54 -73.48
CA ASN A 2 -12.52 6.51 -72.50
C ASN A 2 -11.91 7.35 -71.36
N ASN A 3 -12.43 7.36 -70.11
CA ASN A 3 -11.78 8.07 -69.00
C ASN A 3 -12.31 7.70 -67.59
N ASN A 4 -12.54 6.40 -67.33
CA ASN A 4 -13.06 5.96 -66.01
C ASN A 4 -12.13 5.00 -65.24
N HIS A 5 -10.87 4.85 -65.65
CA HIS A 5 -9.93 3.90 -65.03
C HIS A 5 -9.00 4.53 -63.97
N ASN A 6 -8.99 5.87 -63.82
CA ASN A 6 -8.07 6.57 -62.91
C ASN A 6 -8.69 6.88 -61.53
N GLN A 7 -10.02 6.88 -61.38
CA GLN A 7 -10.66 7.22 -60.09
C GLN A 7 -10.68 6.05 -59.09
N THR A 8 -10.65 4.80 -59.56
CA THR A 8 -10.73 3.61 -58.71
C THR A 8 -9.43 3.32 -57.97
N GLY A 9 -8.27 3.62 -58.58
CA GLY A 9 -6.95 3.47 -57.95
C GLY A 9 -6.72 4.49 -56.83
N THR A 10 -7.00 5.77 -57.11
CA THR A 10 -6.84 6.87 -56.14
C THR A 10 -7.74 6.71 -54.91
N ASN A 11 -8.97 6.20 -55.09
CA ASN A 11 -9.87 5.95 -53.96
C ASN A 11 -9.38 4.80 -53.06
N ARG A 12 -8.84 3.73 -53.64
CA ARG A 12 -8.31 2.59 -52.87
C ARG A 12 -7.05 2.98 -52.11
N ASP A 13 -6.16 3.75 -52.73
CA ASP A 13 -4.95 4.26 -52.08
C ASP A 13 -5.31 5.21 -50.92
N SER A 14 -6.32 6.07 -51.10
CA SER A 14 -6.79 6.96 -50.01
C SER A 14 -7.40 6.21 -48.81
N GLN A 15 -8.09 5.08 -49.05
CA GLN A 15 -8.63 4.24 -47.98
C GLN A 15 -7.52 3.55 -47.20
N VAL A 16 -6.51 3.03 -47.91
CA VAL A 16 -5.33 2.41 -47.30
C VAL A 16 -4.54 3.43 -46.48
N GLU A 17 -4.37 4.66 -46.97
CA GLU A 17 -3.73 5.73 -46.20
C GLU A 17 -4.51 6.12 -44.95
N GLN A 18 -5.84 6.18 -45.02
CA GLN A 18 -6.69 6.44 -43.85
C GLN A 18 -6.57 5.34 -42.80
N GLU A 19 -6.58 4.08 -43.23
CA GLU A 19 -6.41 2.93 -42.34
C GLU A 19 -5.02 2.91 -41.71
N LEU A 20 -3.96 3.15 -42.48
CA LEU A 20 -2.59 3.24 -41.99
C LEU A 20 -2.43 4.37 -40.96
N ASN A 21 -3.04 5.53 -41.22
CA ASN A 21 -3.04 6.64 -40.27
C ASN A 21 -3.82 6.31 -38.99
N GLY A 22 -4.91 5.55 -39.09
CA GLY A 22 -5.65 5.03 -37.94
C GLY A 22 -4.80 4.09 -37.09
N LEU A 23 -4.15 3.11 -37.72
CA LEU A 23 -3.27 2.16 -37.06
C LEU A 23 -2.07 2.84 -36.38
N ARG A 24 -1.46 3.84 -37.03
CA ARG A 24 -0.38 4.65 -36.44
C ARG A 24 -0.81 5.35 -35.16
N ARG A 25 -1.97 6.01 -35.17
CA ARG A 25 -2.50 6.67 -33.95
C ARG A 25 -2.79 5.67 -32.84
N GLN A 26 -3.35 4.51 -33.16
CA GLN A 26 -3.60 3.46 -32.17
C GLN A 26 -2.28 2.94 -31.57
N TYR A 27 -1.26 2.74 -32.40
CA TYR A 27 0.06 2.34 -31.94
C TYR A 27 0.69 3.40 -31.02
N GLU A 28 0.62 4.68 -31.38
CA GLU A 28 1.11 5.78 -30.54
C GLU A 28 0.41 5.79 -29.17
N GLN A 29 -0.93 5.66 -29.15
CA GLN A 29 -1.70 5.57 -27.91
C GLN A 29 -1.30 4.37 -27.05
N LEU A 30 -1.12 3.20 -27.67
CA LEU A 30 -0.69 1.99 -26.97
C LEU A 30 0.72 2.12 -26.41
N ARG A 31 1.65 2.72 -27.18
CA ARG A 31 3.01 2.99 -26.74
C ARG A 31 3.01 3.93 -25.54
N ASP A 32 2.26 5.02 -25.61
CA ASP A 32 2.20 6.00 -24.52
C ASP A 32 1.56 5.38 -23.26
N ARG A 33 0.54 4.54 -23.43
CA ARG A 33 -0.06 3.78 -22.31
C ARG A 33 0.94 2.79 -21.71
N LYS A 34 1.74 2.11 -22.54
CA LYS A 34 2.78 1.20 -22.08
C LYS A 34 3.80 1.93 -21.21
N VAL A 35 4.34 3.06 -21.69
CA VAL A 35 5.31 3.87 -20.93
C VAL A 35 4.74 4.28 -19.57
N ARG A 36 3.51 4.83 -19.54
CA ARG A 36 2.87 5.22 -18.26
C ARG A 36 2.68 4.04 -17.31
N THR A 37 2.36 2.87 -17.84
CA THR A 37 2.17 1.66 -17.03
C THR A 37 3.51 1.17 -16.48
N GLU A 38 4.58 1.20 -17.28
CA GLU A 38 5.93 0.85 -16.86
C GLU A 38 6.44 1.80 -15.76
N GLU A 39 6.20 3.11 -15.90
CA GLU A 39 6.50 4.11 -14.87
C GLU A 39 5.73 3.84 -13.57
N ALA A 40 4.43 3.55 -13.65
CA ALA A 40 3.62 3.24 -12.49
C ALA A 40 4.09 1.94 -11.79
N VAL A 41 4.46 0.90 -12.55
CA VAL A 41 5.01 -0.34 -11.99
C VAL A 41 6.33 -0.08 -11.27
N ALA A 42 7.22 0.71 -11.86
CA ALA A 42 8.48 1.09 -11.23
C ALA A 42 8.24 1.86 -9.92
N GLN A 43 7.33 2.84 -9.92
CA GLN A 43 6.98 3.61 -8.73
C GLN A 43 6.39 2.74 -7.62
N LEU A 44 5.41 1.89 -7.94
CA LEU A 44 4.75 1.01 -6.96
C LEU A 44 5.72 -0.03 -6.39
N SER A 45 6.61 -0.56 -7.23
CA SER A 45 7.65 -1.50 -6.78
C SER A 45 8.61 -0.84 -5.81
N HIS A 46 9.02 0.40 -6.08
CA HIS A 46 9.87 1.15 -5.16
C HIS A 46 9.16 1.45 -3.82
N GLN A 47 7.89 1.85 -3.86
CA GLN A 47 7.09 2.07 -2.65
C GLN A 47 6.93 0.80 -1.81
N LEU A 48 6.70 -0.34 -2.47
CA LEU A 48 6.60 -1.64 -1.79
C LEU A 48 7.92 -2.00 -1.10
N GLU A 49 9.05 -1.81 -1.77
CA GLU A 49 10.37 -2.10 -1.21
C GLU A 49 10.67 -1.23 0.01
N THR A 50 10.40 0.07 -0.08
CA THR A 50 10.54 1.00 1.06
C THR A 50 9.68 0.56 2.24
N LEU A 51 8.43 0.15 2.00
CA LEU A 51 7.54 -0.31 3.06
C LEU A 51 8.05 -1.61 3.72
N LYS A 52 8.59 -2.54 2.92
CA LYS A 52 9.20 -3.77 3.45
C LYS A 52 10.40 -3.47 4.32
N GLN A 53 11.29 -2.60 3.85
CA GLN A 53 12.47 -2.19 4.62
C GLN A 53 12.09 -1.50 5.93
N GLN A 54 11.05 -0.65 5.91
CA GLN A 54 10.53 -0.05 7.14
C GLN A 54 9.97 -1.11 8.09
N ALA A 55 9.19 -2.08 7.59
CA ALA A 55 8.65 -3.16 8.40
C ALA A 55 9.75 -4.04 9.01
N GLU A 56 10.78 -4.38 8.22
CA GLU A 56 11.95 -5.12 8.68
C GLU A 56 12.75 -4.33 9.72
N ALA A 57 12.91 -3.02 9.55
CA ALA A 57 13.63 -2.17 10.50
C ALA A 57 12.87 -2.00 11.84
N GLU A 58 11.55 -1.80 11.79
CA GLU A 58 10.72 -1.56 12.98
C GLU A 58 10.32 -2.84 13.72
N TYR A 59 10.00 -3.90 12.98
CA TYR A 59 9.40 -5.13 13.50
C TYR A 59 10.26 -6.37 13.29
N GLY A 60 11.38 -6.27 12.57
CA GLY A 60 12.27 -7.39 12.26
C GLY A 60 11.81 -8.25 11.08
N THR A 61 10.62 -7.98 10.50
CA THR A 61 10.04 -8.75 9.40
C THR A 61 9.10 -7.90 8.55
N SER A 62 9.02 -8.20 7.26
CA SER A 62 8.05 -7.64 6.32
C SER A 62 6.93 -8.62 5.95
N ASP A 63 6.95 -9.84 6.53
CA ASP A 63 5.91 -10.84 6.29
C ASP A 63 4.63 -10.49 7.04
N LEU A 64 3.51 -10.42 6.32
CA LEU A 64 2.22 -10.00 6.88
C LEU A 64 1.75 -10.93 8.00
N LYS A 65 1.99 -12.24 7.88
CA LYS A 65 1.54 -13.22 8.88
C LYS A 65 2.40 -13.13 10.14
N GLU A 66 3.71 -12.95 9.98
CA GLU A 66 4.62 -12.72 11.12
C GLU A 66 4.30 -11.40 11.84
N LEU A 67 4.03 -10.32 11.11
CA LEU A 67 3.60 -9.04 11.68
C LEU A 67 2.29 -9.17 12.48
N GLN A 68 1.33 -9.96 11.99
CA GLN A 68 0.08 -10.24 12.72
C GLN A 68 0.33 -11.03 14.01
N GLN A 69 1.23 -12.01 13.98
CA GLN A 69 1.62 -12.77 15.16
C GLN A 69 2.31 -11.88 16.19
N LEU A 70 3.26 -11.04 15.75
CA LEU A 70 3.95 -10.09 16.62
C LEU A 70 2.97 -9.11 17.27
N LEU A 71 1.98 -8.60 16.51
CA LEU A 71 0.95 -7.71 17.05
C LEU A 71 0.14 -8.39 18.17
N GLU A 72 -0.27 -9.64 17.97
CA GLU A 72 -1.05 -10.37 18.96
C GLU A 72 -0.23 -10.67 20.22
N GLU A 73 1.05 -11.04 20.05
CA GLU A 73 1.97 -11.22 21.16
C GLU A 73 2.14 -9.93 21.96
N LYS A 74 2.36 -8.79 21.28
CA LYS A 74 2.48 -7.48 21.92
C LYS A 74 1.22 -7.07 22.66
N ARG A 75 0.03 -7.37 22.13
CA ARG A 75 -1.25 -7.13 22.81
C ARG A 75 -1.34 -7.93 24.11
N LYS A 76 -1.04 -9.22 24.07
CA LYS A 76 -1.05 -10.06 25.27
C LYS A 76 -0.05 -9.58 26.32
N GLN A 77 1.18 -9.23 25.90
CA GLN A 77 2.19 -8.65 26.80
C GLN A 77 1.68 -7.35 27.45
N ASN A 78 1.02 -6.48 26.67
CA ASN A 78 0.43 -5.25 27.20
C ASN A 78 -0.69 -5.54 28.21
N GLU A 79 -1.57 -6.50 27.94
CA GLU A 79 -2.63 -6.90 28.87
C GLU A 79 -2.06 -7.40 30.20
N GLU A 80 -1.04 -8.26 30.15
CA GLU A 80 -0.34 -8.75 31.34
C GLU A 80 0.32 -7.62 32.13
N VAL A 81 0.99 -6.69 31.43
CA VAL A 81 1.63 -5.52 32.04
C VAL A 81 0.58 -4.62 32.69
N VAL A 82 -0.52 -4.32 32.00
CA VAL A 82 -1.62 -3.50 32.52
C VAL A 82 -2.26 -4.14 33.74
N ALA A 83 -2.45 -5.46 33.74
CA ALA A 83 -2.97 -6.19 34.90
C ALA A 83 -2.06 -6.03 36.12
N LYS A 84 -0.75 -6.21 35.96
CA LYS A 84 0.24 -6.00 37.04
C LYS A 84 0.25 -4.56 37.54
N TYR A 85 0.20 -3.58 36.64
CA TYR A 85 0.11 -2.18 37.03
C TYR A 85 -1.16 -1.89 37.84
N ARG A 86 -2.30 -2.48 37.46
CA ARG A 86 -3.55 -2.33 38.21
C ARG A 86 -3.44 -2.91 39.62
N GLU A 87 -2.85 -4.09 39.76
CA GLU A 87 -2.59 -4.72 41.07
C GLU A 87 -1.69 -3.83 41.94
N HIS A 88 -0.59 -3.32 41.39
CA HIS A 88 0.30 -2.40 42.12
C HIS A 88 -0.41 -1.14 42.58
N ILE A 89 -1.27 -0.54 41.75
CA ILE A 89 -2.06 0.63 42.14
C ILE A 89 -3.01 0.29 43.29
N GLN A 90 -3.70 -0.85 43.22
CA GLN A 90 -4.61 -1.29 44.28
C GLN A 90 -3.87 -1.53 45.60
N GLN A 91 -2.68 -2.14 45.54
CA GLN A 91 -1.84 -2.33 46.72
C GLN A 91 -1.41 -0.99 47.32
N MET A 92 -0.90 -0.06 46.52
CA MET A 92 -0.51 1.27 47.00
C MET A 92 -1.69 2.04 47.62
N GLN A 93 -2.89 1.92 47.04
CA GLN A 93 -4.10 2.51 47.61
C GLN A 93 -4.47 1.90 48.96
N GLY A 94 -4.34 0.57 49.09
CA GLY A 94 -4.57 -0.14 50.36
C GLY A 94 -3.55 0.26 51.43
N ASP A 95 -2.27 0.29 51.08
CA ASP A 95 -1.19 0.70 51.97
C ASP A 95 -1.36 2.15 52.43
N LEU A 96 -1.73 3.05 51.51
CA LEU A 96 -2.02 4.45 51.83
C LEU A 96 -3.20 4.58 52.80
N ALA A 97 -4.29 3.87 52.55
CA ALA A 97 -5.45 3.88 53.44
C ALA A 97 -5.13 3.34 54.84
N GLN A 98 -4.24 2.34 54.96
CA GLN A 98 -3.79 1.86 56.27
C GLN A 98 -3.00 2.92 57.03
N VAL A 99 -2.10 3.63 56.34
CA VAL A 99 -1.32 4.72 56.95
C VAL A 99 -2.24 5.87 57.38
N GLU A 100 -3.18 6.27 56.53
CA GLU A 100 -4.14 7.35 56.85
C GLU A 100 -4.99 6.99 58.08
N ASN A 101 -5.54 5.77 58.14
CA ASN A 101 -6.32 5.32 59.32
C ASN A 101 -5.47 5.21 60.59
N ALA A 102 -4.18 4.88 60.47
CA ALA A 102 -3.27 4.83 61.62
C ALA A 102 -2.92 6.22 62.17
N VAL A 103 -2.96 7.27 61.32
CA VAL A 103 -2.68 8.66 61.72
C VAL A 103 -3.92 9.37 62.26
N GLU A 104 -5.13 9.04 61.80
CA GLU A 104 -6.39 9.60 62.31
C GLU A 104 -6.91 8.92 63.58
N GLY A 105 -6.37 7.75 63.94
CA GLY A 105 -6.78 6.96 65.11
C GLY A 105 -6.03 7.23 66.42
N ASP A 106 -4.98 8.07 66.40
CA ASP A 106 -4.24 8.61 67.56
C ASP A 106 -4.65 10.07 67.85
#